data_AF-A0A428ST54-F1
#
_entry.id   AF-A0A428ST54-F1
#
_cell.length_a   1.000
_cell.length_b   1.000
_cell.length_c   1.000
_cell.angle_alpha   90.00
_cell.angle_beta   90.00
_cell.angle_gamma   90.00
#
_symmetry.space_group_name_H-M   'P 1'
#
loop_
_entity.id
_entity.type
_entity.pdbx_description
1 polymer ?
#
loop_
_entity_poly.entity_id
_entity_poly.type
_entity_poly.pdbx_seq_one_letter_code
_entity_poly.pdbx_strand_id
1 'polypeptide(L)'
;MPIFRLFDPSHPDPTSSGMVSNGKTTTYACVYAFTDRLLHLTAARGEQPVVEAWSQCLQGPALVWHSQILTPEDRTQLQYGPVKTITDKLIERFKPAYVDALQWTRHLPVHTVHDS
;
A
#
# COMPACT_ATOMS: atom_id res chain seq x y z
N MET A 1 15.47 14.00 5.59
CA MET A 1 14.08 14.25 6.04
C MET A 1 13.23 13.05 5.65
N PRO A 2 12.66 12.26 6.58
CA PRO A 2 11.82 11.15 6.17
C PRO A 2 10.52 11.75 5.63
N ILE A 3 10.14 11.34 4.42
CA ILE A 3 8.88 11.72 3.83
C ILE A 3 7.84 10.89 4.58
N PHE A 4 7.19 11.46 5.61
CA PHE A 4 6.20 10.82 6.46
C PHE A 4 4.97 10.38 5.65
N ARG A 5 5.10 9.24 4.96
CA ARG A 5 3.99 8.55 4.36
C ARG A 5 3.83 7.21 5.04
N LEU A 6 2.64 6.99 5.56
CA LEU A 6 2.32 5.85 6.40
C LEU A 6 1.37 4.95 5.63
N PHE A 7 1.44 3.65 5.88
CA PHE A 7 0.48 2.68 5.37
C PHE A 7 -0.31 2.11 6.54
N ASP A 8 -1.61 2.37 6.52
CA ASP A 8 -2.57 1.82 7.48
C ASP A 8 -3.85 1.42 6.73
N PRO A 9 -4.06 0.12 6.47
CA PRO A 9 -5.23 -0.36 5.73
C PRO A 9 -6.54 -0.21 6.51
N SER A 10 -6.49 0.12 7.81
CA SER A 10 -7.68 0.40 8.62
C SER A 10 -8.02 1.89 8.69
N HIS A 11 -7.20 2.76 8.08
CA HIS A 11 -7.44 4.19 8.11
C HIS A 11 -8.70 4.54 7.30
N PRO A 12 -9.66 5.30 7.87
CA PRO A 12 -10.86 5.70 7.15
C PRO A 12 -10.51 6.54 5.93
N ASP A 13 -10.99 6.12 4.76
CA ASP A 13 -10.88 6.86 3.51
C ASP A 13 -12.27 7.23 2.99
N PRO A 14 -12.85 8.35 3.49
CA PRO A 14 -14.21 8.74 3.12
C PRO A 14 -14.34 9.13 1.65
N THR A 15 -13.22 9.45 1.00
CA THR A 15 -13.18 9.81 -0.43
C THR A 15 -13.00 8.60 -1.33
N SER A 16 -12.68 7.43 -0.74
CA SER A 16 -12.26 6.26 -1.50
C SER A 16 -11.17 6.64 -2.51
N SER A 17 -10.17 7.43 -2.13
CA SER A 17 -9.07 7.84 -3.01
C SER A 17 -7.84 6.93 -2.89
N GLY A 18 -7.84 6.01 -1.91
CA GLY A 18 -6.74 5.16 -1.51
C GLY A 18 -5.68 5.86 -0.65
N MET A 19 -5.81 7.18 -0.44
CA MET A 19 -4.81 8.00 0.24
C MET A 19 -5.45 9.20 0.93
N VAL A 20 -5.25 9.33 2.24
CA VAL A 20 -5.76 10.44 3.04
C VAL A 20 -4.60 11.35 3.44
N SER A 21 -4.73 12.65 3.16
CA SER A 21 -3.77 13.65 3.62
C SER A 21 -4.42 14.63 4.58
N ASN A 22 -3.80 14.85 5.74
CA ASN A 22 -4.23 15.85 6.71
C ASN A 22 -3.38 17.13 6.67
N GLY A 23 -2.69 17.37 5.54
CA GLY A 23 -1.79 18.52 5.34
C GLY A 23 -0.42 18.40 6.02
N LYS A 24 -0.25 17.47 6.96
CA LYS A 24 1.04 17.19 7.64
C LYS A 24 1.60 15.81 7.30
N THR A 25 0.71 14.84 7.18
CA THR A 25 1.05 13.44 6.97
C THR A 25 0.14 12.87 5.88
N THR A 26 0.70 11.97 5.08
CA THR A 26 -0.06 11.22 4.08
C THR A 26 -0.19 9.78 4.53
N THR A 27 -1.41 9.27 4.64
CA THR A 27 -1.69 7.88 5.00
C THR A 27 -2.30 7.16 3.80
N TYR A 28 -1.66 6.09 3.35
CA TYR A 28 -2.21 5.19 2.36
C TYR A 28 -3.13 4.19 3.06
N ALA A 29 -4.41 4.20 2.69
CA ALA A 29 -5.39 3.20 3.12
C ALA A 29 -5.47 2.03 2.11
N CYS A 30 -5.09 2.29 0.85
CA CYS A 30 -5.06 1.29 -0.21
C CYS A 30 -3.65 0.71 -0.38
N VAL A 31 -3.53 -0.62 -0.35
CA VAL A 31 -2.24 -1.29 -0.55
C VAL A 31 -1.65 -1.03 -1.93
N TYR A 32 -2.46 -0.95 -2.98
CA TYR A 32 -1.99 -0.69 -4.34
C TYR A 32 -1.35 0.69 -4.47
N ALA A 33 -1.98 1.72 -3.90
CA ALA A 33 -1.43 3.08 -3.88
C ALA A 33 -0.10 3.15 -3.10
N PHE A 34 0.01 2.38 -2.02
CA PHE A 34 1.25 2.28 -1.27
C PHE A 34 2.36 1.54 -2.04
N THR A 35 2.06 0.40 -2.67
CA THR A 35 3.04 -0.35 -3.44
C THR A 35 3.51 0.39 -4.69
N ASP A 36 2.62 1.09 -5.39
CA ASP A 36 2.98 1.97 -6.51
C ASP A 36 3.95 3.06 -6.04
N ARG A 37 3.74 3.58 -4.82
CA ARG A 37 4.65 4.56 -4.24
C ARG A 37 6.02 3.96 -3.94
N LEU A 38 6.09 2.73 -3.43
CA LEU A 38 7.37 2.04 -3.20
C LEU A 38 8.13 1.86 -4.52
N LEU A 39 7.46 1.38 -5.57
CA LEU A 39 8.07 1.19 -6.89
C LEU A 39 8.58 2.52 -7.48
N HIS A 40 7.80 3.59 -7.36
CA HIS A 40 8.24 4.92 -7.81
C HIS A 40 9.46 5.41 -7.02
N LEU A 41 9.51 5.17 -5.71
CA LEU A 41 10.68 5.51 -4.90
C LEU A 41 11.91 4.69 -5.28
N THR A 42 11.73 3.40 -5.59
CA THR A 42 12.80 2.53 -6.08
C THR A 42 13.38 3.07 -7.39
N ALA A 43 12.53 3.48 -8.33
CA ALA A 43 12.97 4.08 -9.59
C ALA A 43 13.71 5.42 -9.37
N ALA A 44 13.30 6.20 -8.37
CA ALA A 44 13.87 7.53 -8.12
C ALA A 44 15.14 7.52 -7.24
N ARG A 45 15.29 6.55 -6.34
CA ARG A 45 16.31 6.56 -5.27
C ARG A 45 17.14 5.28 -5.18
N GLY A 46 16.83 4.28 -6.01
CA GLY A 46 17.40 2.95 -5.90
C GLY A 46 16.65 2.07 -4.91
N GLU A 47 16.94 0.78 -4.97
CA GLU A 47 16.20 -0.26 -4.27
C GLU A 47 16.52 -0.33 -2.78
N GLN A 48 17.80 -0.30 -2.43
CA GLN A 48 18.27 -0.48 -1.06
C GLN A 48 17.66 0.52 -0.05
N PRO A 49 17.59 1.84 -0.33
CA PRO A 49 16.95 2.77 0.59
C PRO A 49 15.46 2.49 0.84
N VAL A 50 14.76 1.87 -0.13
CA VAL A 50 13.35 1.50 0.00
C VAL A 50 13.22 0.26 0.87
N VAL A 51 14.06 -0.74 0.66
CA VAL A 51 14.12 -1.96 1.48
C VAL A 51 14.44 -1.65 2.95
N GLU A 52 15.31 -0.68 3.20
CA GLU A 52 15.67 -0.27 4.57
C GLU A 52 14.55 0.51 5.29
N ALA A 53 13.70 1.21 4.56
CA ALA A 53 12.76 2.18 5.13
C ALA A 53 11.28 1.74 5.12
N TRP A 54 10.85 0.84 4.22
CA TRP A 54 9.41 0.56 4.02
C TRP A 54 8.69 0.09 5.29
N SER A 55 9.35 -0.70 6.13
CA SER A 55 8.76 -1.24 7.37
C SER A 55 8.49 -0.16 8.41
N GLN A 56 9.25 0.94 8.37
CA GLN A 56 9.04 2.12 9.23
C GLN A 56 7.80 2.92 8.84
N CYS A 57 7.29 2.72 7.61
CA CYS A 57 6.08 3.35 7.13
C CYS A 57 4.81 2.59 7.55
N LEU A 58 4.91 1.39 8.13
CA LEU A 58 3.74 0.59 8.48
C LEU A 58 3.09 1.08 9.77
N GLN A 59 1.76 1.09 9.79
CA GLN A 59 0.93 1.40 10.95
C GLN A 59 -0.24 0.45 11.11
N GLY A 60 -0.90 0.49 12.27
CA GLY A 60 -2.11 -0.26 12.54
C GLY A 60 -1.96 -1.76 12.24
N PRO A 61 -2.90 -2.37 11.51
CA PRO A 61 -2.84 -3.79 11.14
C PRO A 61 -1.62 -4.17 10.30
N ALA A 62 -1.06 -3.24 9.51
CA ALA A 62 0.13 -3.50 8.69
C ALA A 62 1.38 -3.67 9.55
N LEU A 63 1.53 -2.84 10.59
CA LEU A 63 2.63 -2.97 11.54
C LEU A 63 2.50 -4.28 12.35
N VAL A 64 1.29 -4.62 12.79
CA VAL A 64 1.03 -5.88 13.52
C VAL A 64 1.39 -7.09 12.66
N TRP A 65 0.98 -7.10 11.39
CA TRP A 65 1.35 -8.17 10.46
C TRP A 65 2.86 -8.33 10.33
N HIS A 66 3.59 -7.23 10.10
CA HIS A 66 5.03 -7.29 9.94
C HIS A 66 5.76 -7.77 11.21
N SER A 67 5.35 -7.25 12.37
CA SER A 67 6.02 -7.49 13.65
C SER A 67 5.61 -8.76 14.38
N GLN A 68 4.42 -9.32 14.10
CA GLN A 68 3.89 -10.47 14.84
C GLN A 68 3.50 -11.66 13.97
N ILE A 69 3.11 -11.44 12.70
CA ILE A 69 2.56 -12.51 11.85
C ILE A 69 3.62 -13.08 10.90
N LEU A 70 4.51 -12.23 10.37
CA LEU A 70 5.58 -12.69 9.49
C LEU A 70 6.50 -13.68 10.20
N THR A 71 6.79 -14.79 9.52
CA THR A 71 7.78 -15.76 9.97
C THR A 71 9.19 -15.15 9.90
N PRO A 72 10.17 -15.66 10.67
CA PRO A 72 11.56 -15.22 10.55
C PRO A 72 12.12 -15.38 9.13
N GLU A 73 11.69 -16.41 8.41
CA GLU A 73 12.07 -16.65 7.01
C GLU A 73 11.50 -15.56 6.09
N ASP A 74 10.19 -15.26 6.19
CA ASP A 74 9.58 -14.19 5.40
C ASP A 74 10.26 -12.84 5.67
N ARG A 75 10.60 -12.54 6.93
CA ARG A 75 11.31 -11.29 7.29
C ARG A 75 12.67 -11.22 6.63
N THR A 76 13.41 -12.33 6.63
CA THR A 76 14.71 -12.41 5.96
C THR A 76 14.55 -12.19 4.46
N GLN A 77 13.58 -12.84 3.83
CA GLN A 77 13.28 -12.64 2.41
C GLN A 77 12.88 -11.19 2.10
N LEU A 78 12.14 -10.51 2.98
CA LEU A 78 11.75 -9.11 2.79
C LEU A 78 12.88 -8.12 3.08
N GLN A 79 13.86 -8.49 3.89
CA GLN A 79 15.02 -7.65 4.21
C GLN A 79 16.13 -7.73 3.15
N TYR A 80 16.30 -8.88 2.50
CA TYR A 80 17.38 -9.11 1.53
C TYR A 80 16.88 -9.34 0.10
N GLY A 81 15.56 -9.45 -0.09
CA GLY A 81 14.94 -9.63 -1.40
C GLY A 81 14.66 -8.30 -2.11
N PRO A 82 14.22 -8.39 -3.38
CA PRO A 82 13.86 -7.21 -4.15
C PRO A 82 12.59 -6.54 -3.61
N VAL A 83 12.41 -5.25 -3.90
CA VAL A 83 11.21 -4.48 -3.55
C VAL A 83 9.95 -5.13 -4.13
N LYS A 84 10.06 -5.82 -5.26
CA LYS A 84 8.96 -6.62 -5.82
C LYS A 84 8.42 -7.66 -4.83
N THR A 85 9.29 -8.34 -4.08
CA THR A 85 8.87 -9.31 -3.06
C THR A 85 8.07 -8.63 -1.94
N ILE A 86 8.49 -7.42 -1.55
CA ILE A 86 7.80 -6.60 -0.56
C ILE A 86 6.40 -6.22 -1.07
N THR A 87 6.31 -5.72 -2.31
CA THR A 87 5.02 -5.33 -2.90
C THR A 87 4.07 -6.50 -3.06
N ASP A 88 4.58 -7.66 -3.51
CA ASP A 88 3.77 -8.86 -3.72
C ASP A 88 3.18 -9.36 -2.40
N LYS A 89 3.99 -9.45 -1.33
CA LYS A 89 3.54 -9.87 0.01
C LYS A 89 2.55 -8.89 0.63
N LEU A 90 2.77 -7.59 0.44
CA LEU A 90 1.82 -6.55 0.89
C LEU A 90 0.47 -6.71 0.19
N ILE A 91 0.47 -6.83 -1.14
CA ILE A 91 -0.76 -7.00 -1.93
C ILE A 91 -1.45 -8.31 -1.55
N GLU A 92 -0.72 -9.42 -1.44
CA GLU A 92 -1.29 -10.70 -1.03
C GLU A 92 -2.03 -10.59 0.31
N ARG A 93 -1.44 -9.87 1.27
CA ARG A 93 -1.97 -9.71 2.61
C ARG A 93 -3.14 -8.72 2.71
N PHE A 94 -3.06 -7.59 2.01
CA PHE A 94 -3.94 -6.44 2.19
C PHE A 94 -4.79 -6.10 0.96
N LYS A 95 -4.77 -6.93 -0.09
CA LYS A 95 -5.71 -6.76 -1.20
C LYS A 95 -7.15 -6.78 -0.67
N PRO A 96 -8.02 -5.89 -1.15
CA PRO A 96 -9.43 -5.90 -0.77
C PRO A 96 -10.06 -7.27 -1.04
N ALA A 97 -11.03 -7.66 -0.21
CA ALA A 97 -11.86 -8.80 -0.54
C ALA A 97 -12.64 -8.49 -1.83
N TYR A 98 -12.87 -9.52 -2.66
CA TYR A 98 -13.58 -9.39 -3.94
C TYR A 98 -14.93 -8.64 -3.82
N VAL A 99 -15.58 -8.73 -2.67
CA VAL A 99 -16.86 -8.07 -2.36
C VAL A 99 -16.73 -6.54 -2.26
N ASP A 100 -15.61 -6.04 -1.76
CA ASP A 100 -15.33 -4.60 -1.65
C ASP A 100 -14.89 -4.02 -3.01
N ALA A 101 -14.21 -4.83 -3.83
CA ALA A 101 -13.85 -4.46 -5.20
C ALA A 101 -15.07 -4.27 -6.14
N LEU A 102 -16.18 -4.97 -5.87
CA LEU A 102 -17.44 -4.80 -6.59
C LEU A 102 -18.20 -3.53 -6.19
N GLN A 103 -18.02 -3.03 -4.96
CA GLN A 103 -18.59 -1.74 -4.56
C GLN A 103 -17.86 -0.59 -5.26
N TRP A 104 -16.54 -0.69 -5.43
CA TRP A 104 -15.75 0.29 -6.19
C TRP A 104 -16.21 0.44 -7.65
N THR A 105 -16.52 -0.68 -8.33
CA THR A 105 -16.97 -0.67 -9.73
C THR A 105 -18.38 -0.13 -9.92
N ARG A 106 -19.22 -0.12 -8.86
CA ARG A 106 -20.58 0.44 -8.91
C ARG A 106 -20.64 1.96 -8.79
N HIS A 107 -19.57 2.63 -8.35
CA HIS A 107 -19.50 4.08 -8.22
C HIS A 107 -18.86 4.79 -9.43
N LEU A 108 -18.39 4.05 -10.43
CA LEU A 108 -18.02 4.63 -11.71
C LEU A 108 -19.29 5.06 -12.44
N PRO A 109 -19.41 6.31 -12.93
CA PRO A 109 -20.47 6.65 -13.85
C PRO A 109 -20.29 5.72 -15.05
N VAL A 110 -21.32 4.92 -15.32
CA VAL A 110 -21.46 4.24 -16.60
C VAL A 110 -21.44 5.37 -17.63
N HIS A 111 -20.29 5.59 -18.26
CA HIS A 111 -20.22 6.38 -19.48
C HIS A 111 -21.07 5.61 -20.47
N THR A 112 -22.33 6.02 -20.53
CA THR A 112 -23.29 5.61 -21.52
C THR A 112 -22.68 6.10 -22.81
N VAL A 113 -22.05 5.18 -23.54
CA VAL A 113 -21.55 5.44 -24.88
C VAL A 113 -22.81 5.80 -25.67
N HIS A 114 -22.93 7.07 -26.04
CA HIS A 114 -23.98 7.55 -26.90
C HIS A 114 -23.71 6.91 -28.26
N ASP A 115 -24.51 5.90 -28.61
CA ASP A 115 -24.51 5.35 -29.95
C ASP A 115 -25.30 6.32 -30.83
N SER A 116 -24.54 6.96 -31.71
CA SER A 116 -24.83 7.45 -33.07
C SER A 116 -26.26 7.90 -33.41
#